data_AF-A0A7J7L451-F1
#
_entry.id   AF-A0A7J7L451-F1
#
_cell.length_a   1.000
_cell.length_b   1.000
_cell.length_c   1.000
_cell.angle_alpha   90.00
_cell.angle_beta   90.00
_cell.angle_gamma   90.00
#
_symmetry.space_group_name_H-M   'P 1'
#
loop_
_entity.id
_entity.type
_entity.pdbx_description
1 polymer ?
#
loop_
_entity_poly.entity_id
_entity_poly.type
_entity_poly.pdbx_seq_one_letter_code
_entity_poly.pdbx_strand_id
1 'polypeptide(L)'
;MHENLLWTDIEGIATSSTKEIVGQLYVKNVIIPLLGSEIVGQLADASLYPGNSWRQSKIIFSVNDLLGELMLQKLTPSVILHILYLIIRYSLTFVKVASGYLSILFPFFFFISGIVNAAPCISVEIKPKCGSLPNSRFITEVNTVKRTISRFQMHQVLKLHQGEISCVSDYDPLDLFSGSIGKINKAIKELFTLPQNNFRIFLNGSLISGGLTGTIGSTKSVAGGEFEDTLEGVLGQLLDAQKLDFIDIEGAIRAYYNVISQHCKVCGEWGDSKVSKRCSSLHSLSLEDSLKIARDYMIAATAKDCSLMLSFRPKMDEDQMSLHNTVYLESINQRFDYKAYFIDLDMKPLKKMVHYYELDHKIVSCPKGKDEI
;
A
#
# COMPACT_ATOMS: atom_id res chain seq x y z
N MET A 1 -11.64 -8.09 21.47
CA MET A 1 -12.05 -9.49 21.71
C MET A 1 -12.09 -10.27 20.40
N HIS A 2 -13.00 -9.99 19.46
CA HIS A 2 -13.06 -10.73 18.17
C HIS A 2 -11.82 -10.56 17.28
N GLU A 3 -11.18 -9.40 17.32
CA GLU A 3 -9.93 -9.17 16.60
C GLU A 3 -8.78 -10.02 17.15
N ASN A 4 -8.74 -10.24 18.47
CA ASN A 4 -7.78 -11.16 19.08
C ASN A 4 -8.07 -12.59 18.60
N LEU A 5 -9.35 -13.00 18.54
CA LEU A 5 -9.79 -14.30 18.02
C LEU A 5 -9.35 -14.51 16.56
N LEU A 6 -9.42 -13.48 15.73
CA LEU A 6 -8.99 -13.55 14.33
C LEU A 6 -7.50 -13.89 14.19
N TRP A 7 -6.67 -13.45 15.14
CA TRP A 7 -5.21 -13.54 15.07
C TRP A 7 -4.61 -14.43 16.18
N THR A 8 -5.39 -15.31 16.81
CA THR A 8 -4.91 -16.19 17.90
C THR A 8 -3.79 -17.12 17.47
N ASP A 9 -3.84 -17.57 16.22
CA ASP A 9 -2.94 -18.60 15.69
C ASP A 9 -1.59 -18.00 15.27
N ILE A 10 -1.45 -16.68 15.35
CA ILE A 10 -0.25 -15.96 14.95
C ILE A 10 0.45 -15.44 16.21
N GLU A 11 1.63 -16.00 16.44
CA GLU A 11 2.41 -15.76 17.65
C GLU A 11 2.58 -14.26 17.94
N GLY A 12 2.22 -13.87 19.16
CA GLY A 12 2.39 -12.53 19.69
C GLY A 12 1.34 -11.49 19.26
N ILE A 13 0.60 -11.67 18.16
CA ILE A 13 -0.36 -10.64 17.69
C ILE A 13 -1.49 -10.45 18.69
N ALA A 14 -2.16 -11.53 19.09
CA ALA A 14 -3.32 -11.46 19.99
C ALA A 14 -2.96 -11.09 21.44
N THR A 15 -1.69 -11.26 21.84
CA THR A 15 -1.19 -11.08 23.22
C THR A 15 -0.41 -9.78 23.42
N SER A 16 -0.12 -9.04 22.36
CA SER A 16 0.66 -7.80 22.41
C SER A 16 -0.08 -6.65 23.10
N SER A 17 0.69 -5.82 23.81
CA SER A 17 0.15 -4.72 24.64
C SER A 17 -0.02 -3.38 23.90
N THR A 18 0.57 -3.22 22.72
CA THR A 18 0.56 -1.96 21.95
C THR A 18 0.20 -2.19 20.48
N LYS A 19 -0.41 -1.18 19.84
CA LYS A 19 -0.80 -1.26 18.43
C LYS A 19 0.43 -1.29 17.51
N GLU A 20 1.51 -0.66 17.93
CA GLU A 20 2.78 -0.61 17.22
C GLU A 20 3.41 -2.00 17.11
N ILE A 21 3.48 -2.75 18.23
CA ILE A 21 4.00 -4.12 18.23
C ILE A 21 3.08 -5.04 17.41
N VAL A 22 1.76 -4.88 17.52
CA VAL A 22 0.79 -5.63 16.70
C VAL A 22 1.04 -5.40 15.21
N GLY A 23 1.24 -4.15 14.79
CA GLY A 23 1.55 -3.82 13.39
C GLY A 23 2.86 -4.45 12.91
N GLN A 24 3.90 -4.43 13.74
CA GLN A 24 5.20 -5.06 13.42
C GLN A 24 5.09 -6.57 13.28
N LEU A 25 4.43 -7.23 14.25
CA LEU A 25 4.21 -8.68 14.21
C LEU A 25 3.31 -9.07 13.03
N TYR A 26 2.33 -8.25 12.69
CA TYR A 26 1.51 -8.46 11.49
C TYR A 26 2.36 -8.43 10.22
N VAL A 27 3.19 -7.40 10.04
CA VAL A 27 4.08 -7.34 8.87
C VAL A 27 5.03 -8.54 8.86
N LYS A 28 5.68 -8.83 10.00
CA LYS A 28 6.69 -9.89 10.13
C LYS A 28 6.12 -11.30 9.91
N ASN A 29 5.02 -11.63 10.57
CA ASN A 29 4.49 -13.00 10.63
C ASN A 29 3.40 -13.27 9.59
N VAL A 30 2.80 -12.23 8.98
CA VAL A 30 1.70 -12.37 8.01
C VAL A 30 2.10 -11.87 6.63
N ILE A 31 2.66 -10.66 6.52
CA ILE A 31 2.92 -10.04 5.21
C ILE A 31 4.23 -10.52 4.58
N ILE A 32 5.33 -10.61 5.35
CA ILE A 32 6.63 -11.07 4.84
C ILE A 32 6.54 -12.47 4.20
N PRO A 33 5.85 -13.47 4.79
CA PRO A 33 5.68 -14.78 4.16
C PRO A 33 4.96 -14.74 2.81
N LEU A 34 4.16 -13.71 2.54
CA LEU A 34 3.38 -13.56 1.30
C LEU A 34 4.11 -12.73 0.23
N LEU A 35 4.79 -11.65 0.65
CA LEU A 35 5.39 -10.67 -0.26
C LEU A 35 6.94 -10.74 -0.32
N GLY A 36 7.56 -11.63 0.46
CA GLY A 36 9.01 -11.82 0.49
C GLY A 36 9.74 -10.84 1.41
N SER A 37 10.76 -11.34 2.10
CA SER A 37 11.58 -10.56 3.06
C SER A 37 12.48 -9.53 2.40
N GLU A 38 12.82 -9.66 1.12
CA GLU A 38 13.71 -8.70 0.44
C GLU A 38 12.97 -7.39 0.12
N ILE A 39 11.68 -7.49 -0.21
CA ILE A 39 10.84 -6.36 -0.65
C ILE A 39 10.13 -5.70 0.56
N VAL A 40 9.94 -6.46 1.65
CA VAL A 40 9.27 -5.96 2.87
C VAL A 40 10.26 -5.72 4.02
N GLY A 41 11.34 -6.50 4.10
CA GLY A 41 12.07 -6.78 5.35
C GLY A 41 13.03 -5.72 5.86
N GLN A 42 13.37 -4.69 5.08
CA GLN A 42 14.15 -3.57 5.62
C GLN A 42 13.36 -2.67 6.57
N LEU A 43 12.03 -2.77 6.59
CA LEU A 43 11.17 -2.14 7.60
C LEU A 43 11.14 -2.91 8.94
N ALA A 44 11.41 -4.22 8.93
CA ALA A 44 11.32 -5.07 10.12
C ALA A 44 12.58 -4.98 11.01
N ASP A 45 13.78 -4.94 10.40
CA ASP A 45 15.05 -4.98 11.16
C ASP A 45 15.33 -3.71 11.96
N ALA A 46 14.86 -2.53 11.52
CA ALA A 46 15.00 -1.29 12.29
C ALA A 46 14.18 -1.31 13.61
N SER A 47 13.20 -2.21 13.72
CA SER A 47 12.31 -2.34 14.88
C SER A 47 12.59 -3.56 15.77
N LEU A 48 13.52 -4.44 15.38
CA LEU A 48 13.77 -5.73 16.04
C LEU A 48 14.87 -5.72 17.12
N TYR A 49 15.18 -4.55 17.72
CA TYR A 49 15.95 -4.50 18.96
C TYR A 49 15.08 -4.26 20.21
N PRO A 50 14.33 -5.26 20.72
CA PRO A 50 13.81 -5.22 22.07
C PRO A 50 14.81 -5.92 23.01
N GLY A 51 15.68 -5.15 23.69
CA GLY A 51 16.58 -5.76 24.67
C GLY A 51 17.65 -4.84 25.27
N ASN A 52 17.27 -4.09 26.30
CA ASN A 52 18.10 -3.74 27.46
C ASN A 52 19.52 -3.18 27.24
N SER A 53 19.63 -1.94 26.74
CA SER A 53 20.53 -0.93 27.32
C SER A 53 20.23 0.46 26.74
N TRP A 54 19.04 0.97 26.99
CA TRP A 54 18.82 2.42 26.94
C TRP A 54 18.27 2.83 28.29
N ARG A 55 19.20 2.99 29.25
CA ARG A 55 18.89 3.61 30.53
C ARG A 55 18.15 4.90 30.28
N GLN A 56 17.01 5.03 30.94
CA GLN A 56 16.31 6.29 31.19
C GLN A 56 17.30 7.44 31.33
N SER A 57 17.47 8.20 30.26
CA SER A 57 18.18 9.48 30.26
C SER A 57 17.16 10.50 29.81
N LYS A 58 16.30 10.83 30.78
CA LYS A 58 15.58 12.07 31.04
C LYS A 58 15.96 13.28 30.15
N ILE A 59 15.72 13.24 28.84
CA ILE A 59 15.69 14.41 27.97
C ILE A 59 14.59 14.18 26.92
N ILE A 60 13.34 14.42 27.32
CA ILE A 60 12.24 14.66 26.39
C ILE A 60 12.20 16.17 26.21
N PHE A 61 12.85 16.71 25.18
CA PHE A 61 12.48 18.04 24.69
C PHE A 61 11.34 17.85 23.71
N SER A 62 10.17 18.40 24.03
CA SER A 62 9.04 18.46 23.12
C SER A 62 9.42 19.40 21.96
N VAL A 63 9.28 18.95 20.72
CA VAL A 63 9.47 19.80 19.52
C VAL A 63 8.53 21.01 19.55
N ASN A 64 7.39 20.92 20.25
CA ASN A 64 6.50 22.05 20.49
C ASN A 64 7.10 23.11 21.42
N ASP A 65 7.98 22.74 22.37
CA ASP A 65 8.66 23.72 23.24
C ASP A 65 9.78 24.44 22.48
N LEU A 66 10.49 23.72 21.60
CA LEU A 66 11.53 24.29 20.74
C LEU A 66 10.94 25.28 19.70
N LEU A 67 9.78 24.95 19.12
CA LEU A 67 9.06 25.83 18.20
C LEU A 67 8.36 26.99 18.94
N GLY A 68 7.92 26.78 20.19
CA GLY A 68 7.32 27.80 21.04
C GLY A 68 8.30 28.91 21.44
N GLU A 69 9.55 28.58 21.76
CA GLU A 69 10.59 29.58 22.07
C GLU A 69 11.11 30.30 20.82
N LEU A 70 11.10 29.66 19.65
CA LEU A 70 11.54 30.25 18.37
C LEU A 70 10.58 31.32 17.80
N MET A 71 9.36 31.43 18.32
CA MET A 71 8.38 32.44 17.90
C MET A 71 8.61 33.82 18.52
N LEU A 72 9.69 34.03 19.30
CA LEU A 72 9.92 35.31 19.99
C LEU A 72 11.16 36.11 19.58
N GLN A 73 12.07 35.62 18.73
CA GLN A 73 13.19 36.47 18.25
C GLN A 73 13.54 36.28 16.78
N LYS A 74 13.73 37.43 16.11
CA LYS A 74 14.02 37.63 14.69
C LYS A 74 15.06 36.63 14.15
N LEU A 75 14.61 35.67 13.34
CA LEU A 75 15.45 34.70 12.66
C LEU A 75 16.26 35.39 11.55
N THR A 76 17.59 35.44 11.70
CA THR A 76 18.51 35.80 10.61
C THR A 76 18.86 34.56 9.78
N PRO A 77 19.23 34.69 8.49
CA PRO A 77 19.54 33.55 7.62
C PRO A 77 20.63 32.61 8.18
N SER A 78 21.56 33.14 8.98
CA SER A 78 22.61 32.36 9.64
C SER A 78 22.06 31.39 10.69
N VAL A 79 20.97 31.74 11.39
CA VAL A 79 20.35 30.88 12.41
C VAL A 79 19.55 29.77 11.74
N ILE A 80 18.86 30.06 10.64
CA ILE A 80 18.15 29.06 9.83
C ILE A 80 19.13 28.05 9.24
N LEU A 81 20.30 28.50 8.76
CA LEU A 81 21.34 27.62 8.23
C LEU A 81 21.96 26.73 9.32
N HIS A 82 22.11 27.24 10.55
CA HIS A 82 22.63 26.47 11.67
C HIS A 82 21.62 25.44 12.18
N ILE A 83 20.32 25.77 12.20
CA ILE A 83 19.23 24.84 12.53
C ILE A 83 19.11 23.74 11.47
N LEU A 84 19.16 24.08 10.17
CA LEU A 84 19.21 23.10 9.09
C LEU A 84 20.45 22.20 9.19
N TYR A 85 21.61 22.78 9.51
CA TYR A 85 22.85 22.02 9.71
C TYR A 85 22.77 21.08 10.92
N LEU A 86 22.15 21.48 12.04
CA LEU A 86 21.94 20.63 13.22
C LEU A 86 20.90 19.53 12.97
N ILE A 87 19.82 19.84 12.23
CA ILE A 87 18.85 18.83 11.75
C ILE A 87 19.58 17.82 10.85
N ILE A 88 20.37 18.27 9.89
CA ILE A 88 21.12 17.38 8.97
C ILE A 88 22.17 16.55 9.73
N ARG A 89 22.82 17.11 10.76
CA ARG A 89 23.92 16.47 11.50
C ARG A 89 23.46 15.53 12.63
N TYR A 90 22.27 15.69 13.18
CA TYR A 90 21.76 14.91 14.31
C TYR A 90 20.46 14.13 14.05
N SER A 91 19.88 14.14 12.84
CA SER A 91 18.60 13.46 12.56
C SER A 91 18.71 11.95 12.36
N LEU A 92 18.95 11.26 13.47
CA LEU A 92 18.32 9.97 13.78
C LEU A 92 17.90 10.06 15.25
N THR A 93 16.71 10.59 15.53
CA THR A 93 15.84 10.12 16.64
C THR A 93 14.50 10.89 16.67
N PHE A 94 13.44 10.18 16.31
CA PHE A 94 12.04 10.33 16.72
C PHE A 94 11.49 11.76 16.96
N VAL A 95 10.76 12.27 15.97
CA VAL A 95 9.63 13.18 16.25
C VAL A 95 8.40 12.32 16.48
N LYS A 96 7.87 12.34 17.71
CA LYS A 96 6.52 11.84 17.99
C LYS A 96 5.53 12.85 17.41
N VAL A 97 5.21 12.73 16.12
CA VAL A 97 4.12 13.49 15.52
C VAL A 97 2.82 12.80 15.93
N ALA A 98 2.03 13.48 16.75
CA ALA A 98 0.64 13.14 16.94
C ALA A 98 -0.06 13.22 15.57
N SER A 99 -0.56 12.08 15.11
CA SER A 99 -1.32 11.88 13.86
C SER A 99 -0.55 12.09 12.54
N GLY A 100 -0.29 10.97 11.86
CA GLY A 100 0.10 10.92 10.44
C GLY A 100 1.55 11.29 10.14
N TYR A 101 2.09 10.72 9.05
CA TYR A 101 3.38 11.09 8.42
C TYR A 101 4.67 10.38 8.87
N LEU A 102 4.63 9.19 9.48
CA LEU A 102 5.85 8.37 9.63
C LEU A 102 6.23 7.58 8.35
N SER A 103 5.30 7.42 7.39
CA SER A 103 5.49 6.56 6.21
C SER A 103 6.43 7.13 5.12
N ILE A 104 6.70 8.44 5.14
CA ILE A 104 7.45 9.11 4.05
C ILE A 104 8.97 9.05 4.28
N LEU A 105 9.44 8.95 5.54
CA LEU A 105 10.87 9.07 5.85
C LEU A 105 11.64 7.74 5.74
N PHE A 106 10.99 6.59 5.83
CA PHE A 106 11.71 5.31 6.04
C PHE A 106 12.47 4.77 4.81
N PRO A 107 11.89 4.76 3.60
CA PRO A 107 12.58 4.24 2.42
C PRO A 107 13.69 5.20 1.95
N PHE A 108 13.58 6.48 2.31
CA PHE A 108 14.55 7.52 2.05
C PHE A 108 15.88 7.26 2.78
N PHE A 109 15.83 6.73 4.01
CA PHE A 109 17.03 6.42 4.80
C PHE A 109 17.86 5.27 4.22
N PHE A 110 17.26 4.33 3.47
CA PHE A 110 17.96 3.12 3.01
C PHE A 110 18.88 3.31 1.81
N PHE A 111 18.77 4.42 1.08
CA PHE A 111 19.81 4.83 0.14
C PHE A 111 20.77 5.87 0.74
N ILE A 112 20.36 6.62 1.78
CA ILE A 112 21.18 7.69 2.37
C ILE A 112 22.16 7.19 3.43
N SER A 113 21.94 6.00 4.00
CA SER A 113 22.89 5.31 4.88
C SER A 113 24.17 4.92 4.12
N GLY A 114 25.12 5.84 3.96
CA GLY A 114 26.52 5.47 3.75
C GLY A 114 27.45 6.35 2.89
N ILE A 115 27.00 7.36 2.14
CA ILE A 115 27.92 8.08 1.24
C ILE A 115 27.77 9.60 1.32
N VAL A 116 28.79 10.23 1.90
CA VAL A 116 29.11 11.64 1.71
C VAL A 116 29.54 11.77 0.23
N ASN A 117 28.78 12.53 -0.58
CA ASN A 117 28.81 12.64 -2.06
C ASN A 117 27.76 11.79 -2.84
N ALA A 118 26.56 11.61 -2.29
CA ALA A 118 25.59 10.70 -2.89
C ALA A 118 24.98 11.22 -4.21
N ALA A 119 25.06 10.40 -5.27
CA ALA A 119 24.37 10.61 -6.53
C ALA A 119 22.84 10.82 -6.35
N PRO A 120 22.18 11.57 -7.25
CA PRO A 120 20.75 11.84 -7.14
C PRO A 120 19.93 10.54 -7.12
N CYS A 121 18.93 10.49 -6.24
CA CYS A 121 18.01 9.36 -6.11
C CYS A 121 16.62 9.77 -6.60
N ILE A 122 16.08 8.99 -7.52
CA ILE A 122 14.69 9.14 -7.99
C ILE A 122 13.88 7.99 -7.41
N SER A 123 12.82 8.32 -6.69
CA SER A 123 11.87 7.33 -6.16
C SER A 123 10.50 7.52 -6.80
N VAL A 124 9.83 6.41 -7.11
CA VAL A 124 8.50 6.36 -7.70
C VAL A 124 7.60 5.54 -6.78
N GLU A 125 6.53 6.15 -6.28
CA GLU A 125 5.49 5.48 -5.50
C GLU A 125 4.30 5.17 -6.42
N ILE A 126 3.89 3.90 -6.47
CA ILE A 126 2.71 3.42 -7.21
C ILE A 126 1.75 2.82 -6.18
N LYS A 127 0.48 3.24 -6.19
CA LYS A 127 -0.61 2.50 -5.51
C LYS A 127 -1.34 1.65 -6.54
N PRO A 128 -1.01 0.36 -6.67
CA PRO A 128 -1.45 -0.45 -7.79
C PRO A 128 -2.95 -0.79 -7.74
N LYS A 129 -3.55 -0.80 -6.54
CA LYS A 129 -4.95 -1.23 -6.30
C LYS A 129 -5.16 -2.72 -6.66
N CYS A 130 -6.42 -3.14 -6.77
CA CYS A 130 -6.79 -4.56 -6.97
C CYS A 130 -6.60 -4.99 -8.43
N GLY A 131 -5.67 -5.91 -8.67
CA GLY A 131 -5.26 -6.39 -9.99
C GLY A 131 -6.07 -7.57 -10.55
N SER A 132 -7.18 -7.95 -9.93
CA SER A 132 -8.02 -9.06 -10.38
C SER A 132 -9.50 -8.74 -10.33
N LEU A 133 -10.26 -9.39 -11.20
CA LEU A 133 -11.72 -9.42 -11.17
C LEU A 133 -12.19 -10.55 -10.23
N PRO A 134 -13.18 -10.31 -9.38
CA PRO A 134 -13.68 -11.34 -8.48
C PRO A 134 -14.41 -12.45 -9.25
N ASN A 135 -14.13 -13.71 -8.89
CA ASN A 135 -14.82 -14.88 -9.44
C ASN A 135 -15.82 -15.50 -8.44
N SER A 136 -16.10 -14.83 -7.33
CA SER A 136 -16.91 -15.37 -6.23
C SER A 136 -18.31 -15.78 -6.66
N ARG A 137 -18.73 -17.00 -6.33
CA ARG A 137 -20.12 -17.48 -6.50
C ARG A 137 -21.15 -16.72 -5.65
N PHE A 138 -20.70 -15.88 -4.73
CA PHE A 138 -21.57 -15.09 -3.86
C PHE A 138 -21.90 -13.71 -4.42
N ILE A 139 -21.26 -13.32 -5.53
CA ILE A 139 -21.71 -12.18 -6.33
C ILE A 139 -23.04 -12.52 -6.97
N THR A 140 -23.94 -11.57 -6.86
CA THR A 140 -25.35 -11.73 -7.19
C THR A 140 -25.64 -11.33 -8.63
N GLU A 141 -26.81 -11.73 -9.16
CA GLU A 141 -27.14 -11.49 -10.58
C GLU A 141 -27.23 -9.98 -10.90
N VAL A 142 -27.67 -9.18 -9.92
CA VAL A 142 -27.70 -7.71 -10.01
C VAL A 142 -26.31 -7.06 -10.03
N ASN A 143 -25.31 -7.71 -9.43
CA ASN A 143 -23.94 -7.19 -9.31
C ASN A 143 -22.96 -7.84 -10.29
N THR A 144 -23.45 -8.43 -11.38
CA THR A 144 -22.63 -9.14 -12.39
C THR A 144 -21.55 -8.27 -13.03
N VAL A 145 -21.73 -6.95 -13.05
CA VAL A 145 -20.74 -5.97 -13.51
C VAL A 145 -19.38 -6.08 -12.80
N LYS A 146 -19.36 -6.56 -11.55
CA LYS A 146 -18.13 -6.81 -10.80
C LYS A 146 -17.22 -7.83 -11.48
N ARG A 147 -17.78 -8.70 -12.35
CA ARG A 147 -17.03 -9.73 -13.07
C ARG A 147 -16.42 -9.25 -14.37
N THR A 148 -16.75 -8.04 -14.82
CA THR A 148 -16.32 -7.52 -16.13
C THR A 148 -15.58 -6.20 -16.04
N ILE A 149 -15.83 -5.39 -15.00
CA ILE A 149 -15.23 -4.08 -14.82
C ILE A 149 -14.45 -4.07 -13.51
N SER A 150 -13.23 -3.50 -13.53
CA SER A 150 -12.38 -3.49 -12.35
C SER A 150 -12.99 -2.64 -11.24
N ARG A 151 -12.75 -3.04 -9.98
CA ARG A 151 -13.22 -2.27 -8.81
C ARG A 151 -12.70 -0.82 -8.86
N PHE A 152 -11.50 -0.60 -9.40
CA PHE A 152 -10.92 0.72 -9.54
C PHE A 152 -11.76 1.61 -10.48
N GLN A 153 -12.05 1.13 -11.68
CA GLN A 153 -12.86 1.86 -12.67
C GLN A 153 -14.26 2.17 -12.13
N MET A 154 -14.95 1.19 -11.53
CA MET A 154 -16.27 1.45 -10.93
C MET A 154 -16.20 2.50 -9.81
N HIS A 155 -15.13 2.47 -9.00
CA HIS A 155 -14.96 3.41 -7.90
C HIS A 155 -14.60 4.82 -8.39
N GLN A 156 -13.93 4.97 -9.55
CA GLN A 156 -13.69 6.28 -10.16
C GLN A 156 -14.99 7.00 -10.48
N VAL A 157 -16.00 6.30 -11.00
CA VAL A 157 -17.33 6.89 -11.28
C VAL A 157 -17.97 7.43 -10.00
N LEU A 158 -17.96 6.65 -8.92
CA LEU A 158 -18.49 7.10 -7.63
C LEU A 158 -17.73 8.33 -7.10
N LYS A 159 -16.40 8.33 -7.21
CA LYS A 159 -15.57 9.47 -6.79
C LYS A 159 -15.86 10.73 -7.60
N LEU A 160 -16.09 10.60 -8.90
CA LEU A 160 -16.48 11.72 -9.76
C LEU A 160 -17.83 12.29 -9.31
N HIS A 161 -18.83 11.43 -9.10
CA HIS A 161 -20.15 11.84 -8.59
C HIS A 161 -20.09 12.50 -7.21
N GLN A 162 -19.15 12.10 -6.37
CA GLN A 162 -18.93 12.69 -5.04
C GLN A 162 -18.08 13.97 -5.08
N GLY A 163 -17.55 14.35 -6.24
CA GLY A 163 -16.64 15.49 -6.39
C GLY A 163 -15.27 15.28 -5.77
N GLU A 164 -14.87 14.04 -5.48
CA GLU A 164 -13.54 13.71 -4.95
C GLU A 164 -12.44 13.81 -6.02
N ILE A 165 -12.82 13.68 -7.30
CA ILE A 165 -11.94 13.79 -8.47
C ILE A 165 -12.61 14.66 -9.53
N SER A 166 -11.80 15.34 -10.35
CA SER A 166 -12.27 16.19 -11.45
C SER A 166 -12.57 15.42 -12.74
N CYS A 167 -11.92 14.27 -12.93
CA CYS A 167 -12.08 13.40 -14.09
C CYS A 167 -11.73 11.95 -13.72
N VAL A 168 -12.32 11.00 -14.44
CA VAL A 168 -12.01 9.57 -14.33
C VAL A 168 -10.62 9.30 -14.91
N SER A 169 -9.85 8.47 -14.21
CA SER A 169 -8.55 7.99 -14.69
C SER A 169 -8.68 6.77 -15.60
N ASP A 170 -7.98 6.78 -16.74
CA ASP A 170 -7.90 5.64 -17.67
C ASP A 170 -6.95 4.52 -17.21
N TYR A 171 -6.18 4.75 -16.13
CA TYR A 171 -5.40 3.70 -15.47
C TYR A 171 -6.31 2.54 -15.06
N ASP A 172 -5.97 1.33 -15.50
CA ASP A 172 -6.60 0.08 -15.07
C ASP A 172 -5.58 -0.83 -14.38
N PRO A 173 -5.78 -1.19 -13.09
CA PRO A 173 -4.95 -2.18 -12.43
C PRO A 173 -4.86 -3.50 -13.20
N LEU A 174 -5.91 -3.92 -13.91
CA LEU A 174 -5.88 -5.18 -14.68
C LEU A 174 -4.80 -5.14 -15.77
N ASP A 175 -4.52 -3.96 -16.34
CA ASP A 175 -3.45 -3.78 -17.32
C ASP A 175 -2.06 -3.85 -16.66
N LEU A 176 -1.90 -3.27 -15.46
CA LEU A 176 -0.65 -3.31 -14.69
C LEU A 176 -0.27 -4.74 -14.24
N PHE A 177 -1.25 -5.55 -13.84
CA PHE A 177 -1.04 -6.93 -13.39
C PHE A 177 -1.16 -7.98 -14.51
N SER A 178 -1.20 -7.55 -15.78
CA SER A 178 -1.52 -8.45 -16.91
C SER A 178 -0.39 -9.37 -17.35
N GLY A 179 0.86 -9.11 -16.95
CA GLY A 179 2.06 -9.73 -17.53
C GLY A 179 2.32 -9.33 -19.00
N SER A 180 1.46 -8.52 -19.61
CA SER A 180 1.63 -8.05 -20.99
C SER A 180 2.33 -6.70 -21.01
N ILE A 181 3.55 -6.67 -21.54
CA ILE A 181 4.36 -5.44 -21.63
C ILE A 181 3.60 -4.27 -22.28
N GLY A 182 2.77 -4.54 -23.30
CA GLY A 182 1.97 -3.51 -23.97
C GLY A 182 0.91 -2.89 -23.06
N LYS A 183 0.24 -3.72 -22.24
CA LYS A 183 -0.76 -3.27 -21.26
C LYS A 183 -0.11 -2.60 -20.05
N ILE A 184 0.99 -3.14 -19.55
CA ILE A 184 1.77 -2.52 -18.47
C ILE A 184 2.24 -1.11 -18.87
N ASN A 185 2.80 -0.96 -20.08
CA ASN A 185 3.21 0.34 -20.60
C ASN A 185 2.04 1.33 -20.72
N LYS A 186 0.86 0.85 -21.16
CA LYS A 186 -0.36 1.66 -21.15
C LYS A 186 -0.71 2.10 -19.73
N ALA A 187 -0.76 1.19 -18.76
CA ALA A 187 -1.08 1.50 -17.37
C ALA A 187 -0.11 2.53 -16.77
N ILE A 188 1.20 2.37 -16.98
CA ILE A 188 2.22 3.33 -16.53
C ILE A 188 2.00 4.70 -17.17
N LYS A 189 1.74 4.76 -18.49
CA LYS A 189 1.45 6.02 -19.19
C LYS A 189 0.23 6.74 -18.61
N GLU A 190 -0.83 6.00 -18.28
CA GLU A 190 -2.02 6.59 -17.65
C GLU A 190 -1.74 7.11 -16.24
N LEU A 191 -0.92 6.41 -15.45
CA LEU A 191 -0.46 6.89 -14.14
C LEU A 191 0.32 8.20 -14.22
N PHE A 192 1.10 8.42 -15.28
CA PHE A 192 1.76 9.71 -15.50
C PHE A 192 0.79 10.80 -15.96
N THR A 193 -0.23 10.44 -16.74
CA THR A 193 -1.20 11.39 -17.32
C THR A 193 -2.17 11.90 -16.25
N LEU A 194 -2.74 11.00 -15.45
CA LEU A 194 -3.65 11.31 -14.35
C LEU A 194 -3.20 10.58 -13.06
N PRO A 195 -2.17 11.11 -12.36
CA PRO A 195 -1.57 10.46 -11.20
C PRO A 195 -2.53 10.19 -10.03
N GLN A 196 -3.48 11.10 -9.81
CA GLN A 196 -4.37 11.12 -8.65
C GLN A 196 -3.59 10.80 -7.35
N ASN A 197 -4.06 9.84 -6.54
CA ASN A 197 -3.32 9.31 -5.39
C ASN A 197 -2.65 7.97 -5.69
N ASN A 198 -2.53 7.62 -6.96
CA ASN A 198 -1.99 6.36 -7.45
C ASN A 198 -0.52 6.44 -7.88
N PHE A 199 0.00 7.64 -8.13
CA PHE A 199 1.36 7.82 -8.64
C PHE A 199 2.04 9.07 -8.10
N ARG A 200 3.28 8.94 -7.63
CA ARG A 200 4.12 10.06 -7.16
C ARG A 200 5.57 9.83 -7.50
N ILE A 201 6.29 10.93 -7.75
CA ILE A 201 7.73 10.92 -8.03
C ILE A 201 8.44 11.84 -7.04
N PHE A 202 9.54 11.33 -6.48
CA PHE A 202 10.38 12.04 -5.53
C PHE A 202 11.80 12.15 -6.09
N LEU A 203 12.42 13.33 -5.96
CA LEU A 203 13.85 13.54 -6.19
C LEU A 203 14.51 13.85 -4.86
N ASN A 204 15.44 13.01 -4.44
CA ASN A 204 16.09 13.13 -3.14
C ASN A 204 15.05 13.36 -2.01
N GLY A 205 13.97 12.57 -2.04
CA GLY A 205 12.91 12.59 -1.01
C GLY A 205 11.94 13.77 -1.11
N SER A 206 12.22 14.74 -1.97
CA SER A 206 11.31 15.85 -2.23
C SER A 206 10.34 15.47 -3.34
N LEU A 207 9.04 15.63 -3.09
CA LEU A 207 8.00 15.38 -4.10
C LEU A 207 8.18 16.35 -5.28
N ILE A 208 8.39 15.81 -6.49
CA ILE A 208 8.58 16.60 -7.72
C ILE A 208 7.43 16.44 -8.72
N SER A 209 6.68 15.34 -8.66
CA SER A 209 5.51 15.12 -9.52
C SER A 209 4.51 14.20 -8.81
N GLY A 210 3.22 14.35 -9.13
CA GLY A 210 2.10 13.73 -8.39
C GLY A 210 1.03 14.73 -7.92
N GLY A 211 1.10 15.99 -8.37
CA GLY A 211 0.11 17.04 -8.08
C GLY A 211 -0.16 18.02 -9.23
N LEU A 212 0.63 18.03 -10.31
CA LEU A 212 0.43 18.86 -11.50
C LEU A 212 1.02 18.15 -12.73
N THR A 213 0.29 18.27 -13.84
CA THR A 213 0.52 17.64 -15.15
C THR A 213 1.85 18.06 -15.76
N GLY A 214 2.76 17.10 -15.98
CA GLY A 214 3.93 17.26 -16.84
C GLY A 214 3.78 16.38 -18.08
N THR A 215 3.95 16.95 -19.27
CA THR A 215 3.89 16.22 -20.54
C THR A 215 5.18 15.40 -20.70
N ILE A 216 5.07 14.07 -20.82
CA ILE A 216 6.22 13.21 -21.10
C ILE A 216 6.38 13.03 -22.61
N GLY A 217 7.55 13.37 -23.12
CA GLY A 217 7.96 13.06 -24.49
C GLY A 217 8.01 11.55 -24.70
N SER A 218 7.51 11.08 -25.84
CA SER A 218 7.59 9.67 -26.24
C SER A 218 9.06 9.26 -26.40
N THR A 219 9.57 8.49 -25.44
CA THR A 219 10.84 7.77 -25.59
C THR A 219 10.55 6.29 -25.64
N LYS A 220 10.94 5.64 -26.74
CA LYS A 220 11.01 4.18 -26.81
C LYS A 220 12.04 3.71 -25.78
N SER A 221 11.59 3.05 -24.72
CA SER A 221 12.48 2.37 -23.79
C SER A 221 12.51 0.88 -24.12
N VAL A 222 13.68 0.38 -24.51
CA VAL A 222 14.06 -1.01 -24.29
C VAL A 222 14.70 -1.00 -22.90
N ALA A 223 13.94 -1.38 -21.88
CA ALA A 223 14.51 -1.85 -20.63
C ALA A 223 14.75 -3.36 -20.81
N GLY A 224 15.89 -3.83 -20.30
CA GLY A 224 16.36 -5.20 -20.51
C GLY A 224 15.70 -6.17 -19.53
N GLY A 225 15.30 -7.36 -20.01
CA GLY A 225 14.33 -8.26 -19.39
C GLY A 225 14.48 -8.62 -17.90
N GLU A 226 15.65 -8.47 -17.28
CA GLU A 226 15.85 -8.79 -15.86
C GLU A 226 15.05 -7.86 -14.91
N PHE A 227 14.89 -6.57 -15.28
CA PHE A 227 14.08 -5.63 -14.49
C PHE A 227 12.59 -5.94 -14.63
N GLU A 228 12.13 -6.20 -15.85
CA GLU A 228 10.76 -6.61 -16.15
C GLU A 228 10.40 -7.91 -15.41
N ASP A 229 11.26 -8.92 -15.46
CA ASP A 229 11.06 -10.21 -14.78
C ASP A 229 10.97 -10.02 -13.26
N THR A 230 11.83 -9.17 -12.69
CA THR A 230 11.78 -8.84 -11.25
C THR A 230 10.49 -8.12 -10.89
N LEU A 231 10.08 -7.13 -11.68
CA LEU A 231 8.86 -6.37 -11.44
C LEU A 231 7.61 -7.25 -11.58
N GLU A 232 7.60 -8.15 -12.57
CA GLU A 232 6.56 -9.16 -12.75
C GLU A 232 6.49 -10.09 -11.55
N GLY A 233 7.64 -10.56 -11.03
CA GLY A 233 7.70 -11.35 -9.79
C GLY A 233 7.12 -10.63 -8.58
N VAL A 234 7.50 -9.36 -8.37
CA VAL A 234 7.01 -8.52 -7.26
C VAL A 234 5.50 -8.29 -7.36
N LEU A 235 5.00 -7.95 -8.55
CA LEU A 235 3.57 -7.75 -8.79
C LEU A 235 2.79 -9.06 -8.70
N GLY A 236 3.39 -10.19 -9.11
CA GLY A 236 2.81 -11.53 -9.00
C GLY A 236 2.56 -11.92 -7.54
N GLN A 237 3.57 -11.75 -6.66
CA GLN A 237 3.43 -11.99 -5.22
C GLN A 237 2.33 -11.12 -4.60
N LEU A 238 2.29 -9.84 -4.97
CA LEU A 238 1.23 -8.95 -4.52
C LEU A 238 -0.15 -9.40 -4.99
N LEU A 239 -0.28 -9.79 -6.25
CA LEU A 239 -1.53 -10.26 -6.84
C LEU A 239 -2.04 -11.53 -6.14
N ASP A 240 -1.15 -12.45 -5.78
CA ASP A 240 -1.53 -13.66 -5.05
C ASP A 240 -1.99 -13.35 -3.62
N ALA A 241 -1.37 -12.39 -2.94
CA ALA A 241 -1.88 -11.88 -1.67
C ALA A 241 -3.27 -11.20 -1.83
N GLN A 242 -3.52 -10.48 -2.93
CA GLN A 242 -4.83 -9.90 -3.22
C GLN A 242 -5.92 -10.95 -3.49
N LYS A 243 -5.55 -12.09 -4.11
CA LYS A 243 -6.46 -13.21 -4.41
C LYS A 243 -6.88 -14.01 -3.18
N LEU A 244 -6.29 -13.77 -2.01
CA LEU A 244 -6.80 -14.30 -0.73
C LEU A 244 -8.26 -13.86 -0.48
N ASP A 245 -8.70 -12.73 -1.07
CA ASP A 245 -10.12 -12.40 -1.22
C ASP A 245 -10.78 -13.26 -2.31
N PHE A 246 -10.99 -14.54 -1.99
CA PHE A 246 -11.52 -15.53 -2.92
C PHE A 246 -13.04 -15.43 -3.10
N ILE A 247 -13.76 -15.07 -2.04
CA ILE A 247 -15.23 -15.08 -2.02
C ILE A 247 -15.88 -13.70 -2.13
N ASP A 248 -15.08 -12.66 -2.43
CA ASP A 248 -15.52 -11.27 -2.52
C ASP A 248 -16.14 -10.77 -1.19
N ILE A 249 -16.24 -9.45 -1.02
CA ILE A 249 -16.85 -8.87 0.18
C ILE A 249 -18.32 -9.29 0.36
N GLU A 250 -19.07 -9.53 -0.73
CA GLU A 250 -20.43 -10.06 -0.66
C GLU A 250 -20.47 -11.43 0.03
N GLY A 251 -19.44 -12.26 -0.14
CA GLY A 251 -19.30 -13.52 0.59
C GLY A 251 -18.71 -13.33 1.99
N ALA A 252 -17.57 -12.63 2.08
CA ALA A 252 -16.76 -12.53 3.29
C ALA A 252 -17.49 -11.83 4.45
N ILE A 253 -18.41 -10.91 4.18
CA ILE A 253 -19.21 -10.24 5.20
C ILE A 253 -20.06 -11.22 6.03
N ARG A 254 -20.45 -12.37 5.46
CA ARG A 254 -21.23 -13.40 6.18
C ARG A 254 -20.35 -14.14 7.19
N ALA A 255 -19.11 -14.43 6.83
CA ALA A 255 -18.12 -14.99 7.75
C ALA A 255 -17.78 -14.01 8.89
N TYR A 256 -17.71 -12.71 8.59
CA TYR A 256 -17.59 -11.68 9.63
C TYR A 256 -18.71 -11.77 10.69
N TYR A 257 -19.97 -11.90 10.26
CA TYR A 257 -21.09 -12.04 11.20
C TYR A 257 -21.03 -13.33 12.04
N ASN A 258 -20.52 -14.43 11.48
CA ASN A 258 -20.23 -15.65 12.24
C ASN A 258 -19.16 -15.39 13.32
N VAL A 259 -18.05 -14.73 12.96
CA VAL A 259 -16.90 -14.47 13.86
C VAL A 259 -17.29 -13.58 15.05
N ILE A 260 -18.18 -12.61 14.83
CA ILE A 260 -18.65 -11.74 15.92
C ILE A 260 -19.86 -12.32 16.68
N SER A 261 -20.32 -13.52 16.30
CA SER A 261 -21.50 -14.19 16.86
C SER A 261 -22.75 -13.30 16.87
N GLN A 262 -22.99 -12.55 15.79
CA GLN A 262 -24.17 -11.69 15.64
C GLN A 262 -25.04 -12.15 14.48
N HIS A 263 -26.33 -11.82 14.54
CA HIS A 263 -27.24 -12.04 13.43
C HIS A 263 -26.74 -11.33 12.17
N CYS A 264 -26.64 -12.07 11.06
CA CYS A 264 -26.20 -11.56 9.78
C CYS A 264 -27.21 -10.55 9.22
N LYS A 265 -26.83 -9.27 9.17
CA LYS A 265 -27.71 -8.20 8.64
C LYS A 265 -27.92 -8.31 7.13
N VAL A 266 -26.95 -8.88 6.42
CA VAL A 266 -26.98 -9.01 4.95
C VAL A 266 -28.02 -10.01 4.46
N CYS A 267 -28.22 -11.13 5.18
CA CYS A 267 -29.16 -12.15 4.72
C CYS A 267 -30.62 -11.82 5.02
N GLY A 268 -30.91 -10.80 5.84
CA GLY A 268 -32.27 -10.29 6.06
C GLY A 268 -32.79 -9.37 4.95
N GLU A 269 -31.90 -8.89 4.08
CA GLU A 269 -32.23 -7.86 3.09
C GLU A 269 -32.70 -8.46 1.73
N TRP A 270 -32.60 -9.79 1.53
CA TRP A 270 -32.67 -10.41 0.19
C TRP A 270 -33.73 -11.51 0.10
N GLY A 271 -34.80 -11.26 -0.65
CA GLY A 271 -35.89 -12.21 -0.93
C GLY A 271 -35.60 -13.27 -1.99
N ASP A 272 -34.35 -13.45 -2.42
CA ASP A 272 -33.98 -14.42 -3.47
C ASP A 272 -33.65 -15.81 -2.88
N SER A 273 -34.45 -16.80 -3.26
CA SER A 273 -34.31 -18.22 -2.89
C SER A 273 -32.94 -18.84 -3.19
N LYS A 274 -32.22 -18.39 -4.25
CA LYS A 274 -30.89 -18.91 -4.59
C LYS A 274 -29.80 -18.33 -3.67
N VAL A 275 -29.89 -17.03 -3.37
CA VAL A 275 -28.98 -16.35 -2.44
C VAL A 275 -29.20 -16.86 -1.02
N SER A 276 -30.45 -17.16 -0.65
CA SER A 276 -30.80 -17.82 0.61
C SER A 276 -30.06 -19.16 0.77
N LYS A 277 -30.11 -20.05 -0.23
CA LYS A 277 -29.37 -21.34 -0.19
C LYS A 277 -27.85 -21.16 -0.08
N ARG A 278 -27.26 -20.19 -0.81
CA ARG A 278 -25.82 -19.89 -0.73
C ARG A 278 -25.45 -19.30 0.63
N CYS A 279 -26.28 -18.41 1.19
CA CYS A 279 -26.10 -17.82 2.51
C CYS A 279 -26.12 -18.90 3.61
N SER A 280 -27.04 -19.87 3.54
CA SER A 280 -27.09 -21.00 4.49
C SER A 280 -25.78 -21.79 4.53
N SER A 281 -25.13 -22.01 3.37
CA SER A 281 -23.85 -22.72 3.32
C SER A 281 -22.69 -22.00 4.01
N LEU A 282 -22.72 -20.65 4.07
CA LEU A 282 -21.70 -19.86 4.76
C LEU A 282 -21.97 -19.75 6.26
N HIS A 283 -23.24 -19.73 6.67
CA HIS A 283 -23.59 -19.74 8.10
C HIS A 283 -23.53 -21.14 8.73
N SER A 284 -23.45 -22.20 7.92
CA SER A 284 -23.16 -23.57 8.39
C SER A 284 -21.68 -23.88 8.54
N LEU A 285 -20.78 -22.93 8.20
CA LEU A 285 -19.34 -23.12 8.36
C LEU A 285 -18.95 -23.22 9.82
N SER A 286 -17.83 -23.91 10.08
CA SER A 286 -17.22 -23.87 11.40
C SER A 286 -16.75 -22.44 11.74
N LEU A 287 -16.53 -22.18 13.03
CA LEU A 287 -15.92 -20.92 13.46
C LEU A 287 -14.53 -20.75 12.85
N GLU A 288 -13.75 -21.83 12.77
CA GLU A 288 -12.40 -21.83 12.19
C GLU A 288 -12.41 -21.43 10.71
N ASP A 289 -13.31 -22.02 9.91
CA ASP A 289 -13.45 -21.65 8.50
C ASP A 289 -13.88 -20.18 8.33
N SER A 290 -14.77 -19.70 9.22
CA SER A 290 -15.22 -18.32 9.22
C SER A 290 -14.09 -17.34 9.59
N LEU A 291 -13.27 -17.71 10.58
CA LEU A 291 -12.07 -16.96 10.97
C LEU A 291 -11.08 -16.91 9.81
N LYS A 292 -10.82 -18.04 9.15
CA LYS A 292 -9.93 -18.11 7.98
C LYS A 292 -10.40 -17.19 6.86
N ILE A 293 -11.69 -17.24 6.50
CA ILE A 293 -12.25 -16.38 5.44
C ILE A 293 -12.10 -14.90 5.80
N ALA A 294 -12.45 -14.52 7.03
CA ALA A 294 -12.32 -13.13 7.47
C ALA A 294 -10.85 -12.69 7.49
N ARG A 295 -9.94 -13.55 7.93
CA ARG A 295 -8.49 -13.27 8.00
C ARG A 295 -7.91 -13.07 6.60
N ASP A 296 -8.16 -14.00 5.70
CA ASP A 296 -7.70 -13.96 4.30
C ASP A 296 -8.22 -12.69 3.60
N TYR A 297 -9.49 -12.33 3.83
CA TYR A 297 -10.06 -11.08 3.31
C TYR A 297 -9.34 -9.84 3.86
N MET A 298 -9.03 -9.80 5.15
CA MET A 298 -8.35 -8.67 5.78
C MET A 298 -6.90 -8.53 5.31
N ILE A 299 -6.19 -9.64 5.07
CA ILE A 299 -4.86 -9.65 4.45
C ILE A 299 -4.93 -9.12 3.01
N ALA A 300 -5.88 -9.62 2.21
CA ALA A 300 -6.11 -9.12 0.86
C ALA A 300 -6.45 -7.62 0.84
N ALA A 301 -7.21 -7.13 1.83
CA ALA A 301 -7.52 -5.70 1.95
C ALA A 301 -6.27 -4.84 2.22
N THR A 302 -5.27 -5.37 2.94
CA THR A 302 -3.94 -4.73 3.07
C THR A 302 -3.22 -4.70 1.72
N ALA A 303 -3.14 -5.84 1.02
CA ALA A 303 -2.48 -5.94 -0.29
C ALA A 303 -3.15 -5.09 -1.40
N LYS A 304 -4.46 -4.84 -1.31
CA LYS A 304 -5.20 -3.97 -2.25
C LYS A 304 -4.98 -2.48 -2.01
N ASP A 305 -4.44 -2.09 -0.85
CA ASP A 305 -4.30 -0.70 -0.39
C ASP A 305 -2.86 -0.27 -0.09
N CYS A 306 -1.89 -1.17 -0.27
CA CYS A 306 -0.47 -0.87 -0.13
C CYS A 306 0.07 -0.06 -1.32
N SER A 307 1.29 0.45 -1.18
CA SER A 307 2.01 1.14 -2.25
C SER A 307 3.32 0.42 -2.54
N LEU A 308 3.69 0.31 -3.81
CA LEU A 308 5.01 -0.14 -4.25
C LEU A 308 5.88 1.10 -4.47
N MET A 309 7.04 1.16 -3.83
CA MET A 309 8.03 2.19 -4.08
C MET A 309 9.28 1.63 -4.73
N LEU A 310 9.62 2.18 -5.89
CA LEU A 310 10.82 1.87 -6.65
C LEU A 310 11.79 3.03 -6.53
N SER A 311 13.02 2.79 -6.09
CA SER A 311 14.05 3.83 -5.95
C SER A 311 15.25 3.50 -6.83
N PHE A 312 15.71 4.48 -7.60
CA PHE A 312 16.75 4.36 -8.61
C PHE A 312 17.89 5.34 -8.35
N ARG A 313 19.14 4.88 -8.55
CA ARG A 313 20.34 5.71 -8.52
C ARG A 313 21.27 5.36 -9.66
N PRO A 314 21.89 6.35 -10.33
CA PRO A 314 22.86 6.06 -11.37
C PRO A 314 24.07 5.35 -10.75
N LYS A 315 24.49 4.26 -11.37
CA LYS A 315 25.69 3.52 -10.98
C LYS A 315 26.93 4.21 -11.53
N MET A 316 27.91 4.49 -10.67
CA MET A 316 29.20 5.05 -11.07
C MET A 316 30.20 3.91 -11.32
N ASP A 317 31.11 4.07 -12.28
CA ASP A 317 32.01 2.99 -12.76
C ASP A 317 32.96 2.42 -11.69
N GLU A 318 33.11 3.08 -10.53
CA GLU A 318 34.00 2.66 -9.44
C GLU A 318 33.33 1.83 -8.33
N ASP A 319 32.01 1.63 -8.37
CA ASP A 319 31.29 0.89 -7.33
C ASP A 319 31.49 -0.64 -7.49
N GLN A 320 32.52 -1.17 -6.83
CA GLN A 320 32.71 -2.61 -6.67
C GLN A 320 31.56 -3.22 -5.86
N MET A 321 30.87 -4.20 -6.46
CA MET A 321 29.85 -5.06 -5.85
C MET A 321 28.71 -4.32 -5.13
N SER A 322 27.80 -3.71 -5.89
CA SER A 322 26.49 -3.29 -5.38
C SER A 322 25.65 -4.53 -5.02
N LEU A 323 25.23 -4.68 -3.76
CA LEU A 323 24.20 -5.64 -3.30
C LEU A 323 22.78 -5.28 -3.80
N HIS A 324 22.68 -4.44 -4.83
CA HIS A 324 21.43 -3.89 -5.32
C HIS A 324 21.19 -4.41 -6.73
N ASN A 325 19.93 -4.67 -7.04
CA ASN A 325 19.54 -5.05 -8.38
C ASN A 325 19.90 -3.92 -9.34
N THR A 326 20.32 -4.26 -10.55
CA THR A 326 20.76 -3.28 -11.53
C THR A 326 19.90 -3.32 -12.77
N VAL A 327 19.54 -2.17 -13.31
CA VAL A 327 18.86 -2.05 -14.60
C VAL A 327 19.72 -1.21 -15.55
N TYR A 328 19.88 -1.67 -16.77
CA TYR A 328 20.55 -0.92 -17.83
C TYR A 328 19.52 -0.28 -18.75
N LEU A 329 19.62 1.03 -18.92
CA LEU A 329 18.74 1.79 -19.80
C LEU A 329 19.49 2.15 -21.09
N GLU A 330 19.24 1.40 -22.16
CA GLU A 330 19.93 1.54 -23.45
C GLU A 330 19.78 2.95 -24.04
N SER A 331 18.60 3.55 -23.92
CA SER A 331 18.28 4.87 -24.49
C SER A 331 19.20 6.01 -24.04
N ILE A 332 19.81 5.89 -22.86
CA ILE A 332 20.76 6.88 -22.31
C ILE A 332 22.11 6.25 -21.95
N ASN A 333 22.32 4.99 -22.34
CA ASN A 333 23.53 4.22 -22.07
C ASN A 333 24.01 4.30 -20.60
N GLN A 334 23.07 4.19 -19.64
CA GLN A 334 23.35 4.36 -18.21
C GLN A 334 22.81 3.15 -17.42
N ARG A 335 23.60 2.70 -16.43
CA ARG A 335 23.14 1.73 -15.43
C ARG A 335 22.58 2.41 -14.20
N PHE A 336 21.55 1.83 -13.62
CA PHE A 336 20.96 2.26 -12.36
C PHE A 336 20.91 1.10 -11.38
N ASP A 337 21.32 1.37 -10.14
CA ASP A 337 20.96 0.52 -9.02
C ASP A 337 19.51 0.83 -8.64
N TYR A 338 18.71 -0.22 -8.39
CA TYR A 338 17.34 -0.05 -7.94
C TYR A 338 16.98 -0.94 -6.76
N LYS A 339 15.98 -0.48 -6.01
CA LYS A 339 15.35 -1.20 -4.91
C LYS A 339 13.84 -1.04 -4.98
N ALA A 340 13.13 -2.10 -4.62
CA ALA A 340 11.67 -2.15 -4.58
C ALA A 340 11.21 -2.43 -3.16
N TYR A 341 10.22 -1.68 -2.69
CA TYR A 341 9.65 -1.85 -1.35
C TYR A 341 8.15 -1.70 -1.32
N PHE A 342 7.47 -2.52 -0.52
CA PHE A 342 6.07 -2.28 -0.18
C PHE A 342 5.96 -1.39 1.07
N ILE A 343 5.09 -0.39 1.00
CA ILE A 343 4.73 0.51 2.10
C ILE A 343 3.21 0.50 2.31
N ASP A 344 2.74 1.11 3.40
CA ASP A 344 1.32 1.15 3.81
C ASP A 344 0.71 -0.25 4.11
N LEU A 345 1.51 -1.13 4.73
CA LEU A 345 1.17 -2.52 5.07
C LEU A 345 0.44 -2.68 6.41
N ASP A 346 -0.26 -1.65 6.87
CA ASP A 346 -0.90 -1.64 8.18
C ASP A 346 -2.04 -2.66 8.28
N MET A 347 -2.08 -3.38 9.42
CA MET A 347 -3.16 -4.30 9.75
C MET A 347 -4.50 -3.57 9.75
N LYS A 348 -5.44 -4.03 8.91
CA LYS A 348 -6.76 -3.42 8.80
C LYS A 348 -7.65 -3.89 9.98
N PRO A 349 -8.43 -2.99 10.63
CA PRO A 349 -9.30 -3.39 11.73
C PRO A 349 -10.47 -4.28 11.28
N LEU A 350 -10.77 -5.38 11.99
CA LEU A 350 -11.83 -6.33 11.60
C LEU A 350 -13.20 -5.65 11.36
N LYS A 351 -13.56 -4.66 12.18
CA LYS A 351 -14.82 -3.90 12.05
C LYS A 351 -14.97 -3.18 10.69
N LYS A 352 -13.87 -2.97 9.96
CA LYS A 352 -13.87 -2.28 8.66
C LYS A 352 -14.52 -3.12 7.56
N MET A 353 -14.74 -4.43 7.77
CA MET A 353 -15.48 -5.28 6.82
C MET A 353 -16.89 -4.77 6.54
N VAL A 354 -17.60 -4.24 7.55
CA VAL A 354 -18.93 -3.66 7.35
C VAL A 354 -18.86 -2.45 6.42
N HIS A 355 -17.89 -1.55 6.66
CA HIS A 355 -17.65 -0.40 5.79
C HIS A 355 -17.27 -0.81 4.36
N TYR A 356 -16.45 -1.85 4.21
CA TYR A 356 -16.08 -2.35 2.88
C TYR A 356 -17.29 -2.90 2.12
N TYR A 357 -18.20 -3.60 2.79
CA TYR A 357 -19.45 -4.09 2.21
C TYR A 357 -20.36 -2.94 1.78
N GLU A 358 -20.58 -1.95 2.64
CA GLU A 358 -21.39 -0.77 2.32
C GLU A 358 -20.80 0.04 1.17
N LEU A 359 -19.48 0.21 1.14
CA LEU A 359 -18.79 0.93 0.07
C LEU A 359 -18.88 0.16 -1.25
N ASP A 360 -18.72 -1.15 -1.23
CA ASP A 360 -18.88 -1.99 -2.43
C ASP A 360 -20.29 -1.87 -3.02
N HIS A 361 -21.32 -1.91 -2.17
CA HIS A 361 -22.69 -1.71 -2.61
C HIS A 361 -22.88 -0.33 -3.25
N LYS A 362 -22.33 0.74 -2.64
CA LYS A 362 -22.39 2.11 -3.21
C LYS A 362 -21.69 2.22 -4.56
N ILE A 363 -20.53 1.58 -4.70
CA ILE A 363 -19.76 1.57 -5.95
C ILE A 363 -20.56 0.90 -7.07
N VAL A 364 -21.13 -0.28 -6.79
CA VAL A 364 -21.83 -1.07 -7.79
C VAL A 364 -23.18 -0.46 -8.15
N SER A 365 -23.88 0.14 -7.18
CA SER A 365 -25.16 0.82 -7.42
C SER A 365 -25.01 2.21 -8.05
N CYS A 366 -23.79 2.74 -8.20
CA CYS A 366 -23.59 4.07 -8.76
C CYS A 366 -24.04 4.07 -10.24
N PRO A 367 -24.99 4.93 -10.62
CA PRO A 367 -25.39 5.07 -12.02
C PRO A 367 -24.17 5.44 -12.86
N LYS A 368 -24.10 4.90 -14.07
CA LYS A 368 -23.05 5.24 -15.03
C LYS A 368 -23.66 6.18 -16.07
N GLY A 369 -23.03 7.33 -16.28
CA GLY A 369 -23.38 8.23 -17.38
C GLY A 369 -23.27 7.51 -18.72
N LYS A 370 -24.01 7.97 -19.74
CA LYS A 370 -23.99 7.38 -21.09
C LYS A 370 -22.61 7.40 -21.76
N ASP A 371 -21.67 8.17 -21.23
CA ASP A 371 -20.32 8.39 -21.76
C ASP A 371 -19.20 7.90 -20.81
N GLU A 372 -19.50 7.05 -19.81
CA GLU A 372 -18.58 6.74 -18.69
C GLU A 372 -17.97 5.33 -18.66
N ILE A 373 -18.04 4.55 -19.76
CA ILE A 373 -17.25 3.29 -19.92
C ILE A 373 -16.77 3.11 -21.35
#